data_AF-A0A1G3ZWA4-F1
#
_entry.id   AF-A0A1G3ZWA4-F1
#
_cell.length_a   1.000
_cell.length_b   1.000
_cell.length_c   1.000
_cell.angle_alpha   90.00
_cell.angle_beta   90.00
_cell.angle_gamma   90.00
#
_symmetry.space_group_name_H-M   'P 1'
#
loop_
_entity.id
_entity.type
_entity.pdbx_description
1 polymer ?
#
loop_
_entity_poly.entity_id
_entity_poly.type
_entity_poly.pdbx_seq_one_letter_code
_entity_poly.pdbx_strand_id
1 'polypeptide(L)'
;MKSLHLPLVFCLALVSAALVSAARPPAGPKGGRILTPDAPHAEFFVEKDRKVLIAFYDSGLKPLAPGDRVVSAVVETKPDRVKLDFEKTSAGFHSKQPLPEGNGYTVVVQIRESVAGRPANYRGVFNDEECAGCRRAEYACTCDEGDGEPRR
;
A
#
# COMPACT_ATOMS: atom_id res chain seq x y z
N MET A 1 -49.80 31.02 -48.82
CA MET A 1 -48.50 31.64 -48.48
C MET A 1 -48.35 31.68 -46.98
N LYS A 2 -47.45 30.85 -46.42
CA LYS A 2 -46.69 31.02 -45.16
C LYS A 2 -46.06 29.67 -44.83
N SER A 3 -44.86 29.45 -45.36
CA SER A 3 -44.02 28.29 -45.05
C SER A 3 -43.48 28.44 -43.64
N LEU A 4 -43.75 27.46 -42.77
CA LEU A 4 -43.20 27.39 -41.43
C LEU A 4 -42.00 26.44 -41.47
N HIS A 5 -40.78 26.99 -41.48
CA HIS A 5 -39.54 26.22 -41.41
C HIS A 5 -39.24 25.90 -39.94
N LEU A 6 -39.29 24.62 -39.59
CA LEU A 6 -38.89 24.09 -38.28
C LEU A 6 -37.41 23.68 -38.35
N PRO A 7 -36.48 24.26 -37.56
CA PRO A 7 -35.08 23.87 -37.62
C PRO A 7 -34.86 22.57 -36.83
N LEU A 8 -34.26 21.60 -37.51
CA LEU A 8 -33.76 20.34 -36.97
C LEU A 8 -32.57 20.62 -36.04
N VAL A 9 -32.78 20.58 -34.72
CA VAL A 9 -31.70 20.66 -33.72
C VAL A 9 -31.08 19.27 -33.58
N PHE A 10 -29.87 19.10 -34.14
CA PHE A 10 -29.08 17.87 -34.03
C PHE A 10 -28.23 17.93 -32.74
N CYS A 11 -28.74 17.36 -31.64
CA CYS A 11 -27.97 17.21 -30.40
C CYS A 11 -26.95 16.07 -30.54
N LEU A 12 -25.70 16.40 -30.85
CA LEU A 12 -24.57 15.47 -30.82
C LEU A 12 -24.07 15.32 -29.37
N ALA A 13 -24.56 14.30 -28.66
CA ALA A 13 -24.08 13.98 -27.31
C ALA A 13 -22.69 13.30 -27.40
N LEU A 14 -21.62 14.05 -27.14
CA LEU A 14 -20.28 13.52 -26.91
C LEU A 14 -20.25 12.80 -25.55
N VAL A 15 -20.33 11.47 -25.59
CA VAL A 15 -20.07 10.62 -24.41
C VAL A 15 -18.57 10.43 -24.29
N SER A 16 -17.92 11.26 -23.47
CA SER A 16 -16.52 11.06 -23.08
C SER A 16 -16.44 9.88 -22.11
N ALA A 17 -16.02 8.71 -22.59
CA ALA A 17 -15.63 7.60 -21.73
C ALA A 17 -14.29 7.95 -21.06
N ALA A 18 -14.34 8.39 -19.79
CA ALA A 18 -13.14 8.54 -18.98
C ALA A 18 -12.62 7.14 -18.63
N LEU A 19 -11.50 6.74 -19.26
CA LEU A 19 -10.70 5.60 -18.80
C LEU A 19 -10.14 5.97 -17.42
N VAL A 20 -10.72 5.41 -16.36
CA VAL A 20 -10.11 5.45 -15.04
C VAL A 20 -8.89 4.55 -15.10
N SER A 21 -7.72 5.14 -15.36
CA SER A 21 -6.45 4.48 -15.10
C SER A 21 -6.38 4.27 -13.60
N ALA A 22 -6.39 3.01 -13.14
CA ALA A 22 -6.14 2.70 -11.74
C ALA A 22 -4.75 3.26 -11.40
N ALA A 23 -4.71 4.36 -10.66
CA ALA A 23 -3.46 4.97 -10.25
C ALA A 23 -2.70 3.94 -9.39
N ARG A 24 -1.42 3.72 -9.71
CA ARG A 24 -0.57 2.82 -8.94
C ARG A 24 -0.49 3.31 -7.49
N PRO A 25 -0.39 2.40 -6.50
CA PRO A 25 -0.08 2.80 -5.14
C PRO A 25 1.22 3.62 -5.16
N PRO A 26 1.23 4.83 -4.56
CA PRO A 26 2.42 5.65 -4.55
C PRO A 26 3.56 4.94 -3.82
N ALA A 27 4.80 5.25 -4.20
CA ALA A 27 5.97 4.81 -3.45
C ALA A 27 5.93 5.38 -2.03
N GLY A 28 6.26 4.55 -1.04
CA GLY A 28 6.33 5.00 0.35
C GLY A 28 7.47 6.02 0.56
N PRO A 29 7.23 7.15 1.26
CA PRO A 29 8.24 8.17 1.52
C PRO A 29 9.54 7.69 2.18
N LYS A 30 9.49 6.59 2.95
CA LYS A 30 10.69 6.01 3.58
C LYS A 30 11.41 5.00 2.72
N GLY A 31 10.88 4.63 1.56
CA GLY A 31 11.44 3.55 0.75
C GLY A 31 10.66 2.23 0.87
N GLY A 32 9.61 2.20 1.69
CA GLY A 32 8.76 1.04 1.91
C GLY A 32 7.58 0.94 0.96
N ARG A 33 6.65 0.04 1.29
CA ARG A 33 5.43 -0.25 0.54
C ARG A 33 4.22 0.42 1.17
N ILE A 34 3.44 1.16 0.39
CA ILE A 34 2.11 1.61 0.82
C ILE A 34 1.16 0.41 0.83
N LEU A 35 0.54 0.17 1.99
CA LEU A 35 -0.37 -0.96 2.24
C LEU A 35 -1.82 -0.62 1.92
N THR A 36 -2.24 0.62 2.20
CA THR A 36 -3.65 1.03 2.05
C THR A 36 -3.89 1.61 0.65
N PRO A 37 -5.06 1.31 0.04
CA PRO A 37 -5.40 1.87 -1.27
C PRO A 37 -5.69 3.38 -1.20
N ASP A 38 -6.27 3.82 -0.08
CA ASP A 38 -6.67 5.21 0.14
C ASP A 38 -6.00 5.79 1.40
N ALA A 39 -6.10 7.11 1.54
CA ALA A 39 -5.65 7.81 2.73
C ALA A 39 -6.54 7.50 3.94
N PRO A 40 -5.99 7.44 5.17
CA PRO A 40 -4.58 7.63 5.51
C PRO A 40 -3.70 6.49 4.98
N HIS A 41 -2.56 6.85 4.37
CA HIS A 41 -1.63 5.88 3.81
C HIS A 41 -0.79 5.23 4.89
N ALA A 42 -0.84 3.90 5.01
CA ALA A 42 0.08 3.16 5.88
C ALA A 42 1.26 2.63 5.07
N GLU A 43 2.48 3.02 5.42
CA GLU A 43 3.72 2.51 4.81
C GLU A 43 4.31 1.40 5.68
N PHE A 44 4.55 0.24 5.08
CA PHE A 44 5.39 -0.82 5.61
C PHE A 44 6.84 -0.58 5.18
N PHE A 45 7.70 -0.24 6.14
CA PHE A 45 9.13 0.00 5.91
C PHE A 45 9.97 -0.92 6.79
N VAL A 46 10.98 -1.57 6.21
CA VAL A 46 11.92 -2.42 6.94
C VAL A 46 13.24 -1.67 7.14
N GLU A 47 13.60 -1.49 8.40
CA GLU A 47 14.83 -0.81 8.83
C GLU A 47 16.06 -1.71 8.67
N LYS A 48 17.26 -1.15 8.84
CA LYS A 48 18.53 -1.87 8.68
C LYS A 48 18.71 -3.04 9.64
N ASP A 49 18.11 -2.96 10.83
CA ASP A 49 18.10 -4.03 11.84
C ASP A 49 16.94 -5.02 11.63
N ARG A 50 16.28 -4.95 10.46
CA ARG A 50 15.13 -5.77 10.05
C ARG A 50 13.88 -5.60 10.91
N LYS A 51 13.83 -4.56 11.74
CA LYS A 51 12.57 -4.13 12.37
C LYS A 51 11.69 -3.43 11.35
N VAL A 52 10.39 -3.51 11.58
CA VAL A 52 9.38 -2.90 10.74
C VAL A 52 8.90 -1.63 11.39
N LEU A 53 8.87 -0.54 10.62
CA LEU A 53 8.12 0.66 10.92
C LEU A 53 6.85 0.70 10.08
N ILE A 54 5.69 0.79 10.75
CA ILE A 54 4.43 1.21 10.11
C ILE A 54 4.24 2.70 10.35
N ALA A 55 4.47 3.50 9.31
CA ALA A 55 4.28 4.95 9.33
C ALA A 55 2.96 5.32 8.64
N PHE A 56 2.34 6.43 9.05
CA PHE A 56 1.07 6.89 8.48
C PHE A 56 1.24 8.24 7.80
N TYR A 57 0.50 8.44 6.73
CA TYR A 57 0.52 9.67 5.95
C TYR A 57 -0.89 10.13 5.55
N ASP A 58 -1.05 11.43 5.31
CA ASP A 58 -2.25 11.97 4.67
C ASP A 58 -2.27 11.69 3.15
N SER A 59 -3.29 12.18 2.45
CA SER A 59 -3.42 12.03 0.98
C SER A 59 -2.31 12.71 0.19
N GLY A 60 -1.56 13.65 0.79
CA GLY A 60 -0.40 14.31 0.21
C GLY A 60 0.93 13.68 0.61
N LEU A 61 0.90 12.48 1.21
CA LEU A 61 2.07 11.78 1.75
C LEU A 61 2.83 12.57 2.84
N LYS A 62 2.13 13.46 3.56
CA LYS A 62 2.70 14.14 4.73
C LYS A 62 2.53 13.28 5.98
N PRO A 63 3.51 13.24 6.90
CA PRO A 63 3.44 12.42 8.09
C PRO A 63 2.18 12.70 8.92
N LEU A 64 1.50 11.63 9.32
CA LEU A 64 0.32 11.65 10.18
C LEU A 64 0.64 10.91 11.49
N ALA A 65 0.22 11.47 12.62
CA ALA A 65 0.40 10.80 13.90
C ALA A 65 -0.38 9.46 13.96
N PRO A 66 0.16 8.44 14.64
CA PRO A 66 -0.46 7.11 14.69
C PRO A 66 -1.89 7.10 15.28
N GLY A 67 -2.27 8.09 16.10
CA GLY A 67 -3.61 8.17 16.70
C GLY A 67 -3.92 6.98 17.62
N ASP A 68 -5.19 6.61 17.78
CA ASP A 68 -5.61 5.50 18.65
C ASP A 68 -5.44 4.11 18.03
N ARG A 69 -4.78 4.04 16.86
CA ARG A 69 -4.61 2.82 16.09
C ARG A 69 -3.87 1.75 16.86
N VAL A 70 -4.12 0.52 16.46
CA VAL A 70 -3.38 -0.66 16.93
C VAL A 70 -2.88 -1.43 15.72
N VAL A 71 -1.61 -1.81 15.75
CA VAL A 71 -0.92 -2.53 14.68
C VAL A 71 -0.35 -3.84 15.22
N SER A 72 -0.56 -4.91 14.47
CA SER A 72 0.11 -6.20 14.66
C SER A 72 0.40 -6.82 13.31
N ALA A 73 1.36 -7.73 13.21
CA ALA A 73 1.55 -8.51 12.00
C ALA A 73 1.70 -10.00 12.29
N VAL A 74 1.42 -10.82 11.27
CA VAL A 74 1.73 -12.25 11.27
C VAL A 74 2.62 -12.53 10.07
N VAL A 75 3.76 -13.14 10.33
CA VAL A 75 4.70 -13.60 9.30
C VAL A 75 4.45 -15.09 9.06
N GLU A 76 4.17 -15.45 7.81
CA GLU A 76 3.80 -16.81 7.38
C GLU A 76 5.00 -17.45 6.67
N THR A 77 5.92 -18.04 7.45
CA THR A 77 7.09 -18.80 6.99
C THR A 77 6.72 -20.29 6.98
N LYS A 78 6.01 -20.76 5.94
CA LYS A 78 5.47 -22.15 5.87
C LYS A 78 6.52 -23.18 6.36
N PRO A 79 6.20 -24.06 7.33
CA PRO A 79 4.89 -24.32 7.95
C PRO A 79 4.53 -23.40 9.14
N ASP A 80 5.44 -22.54 9.58
CA ASP A 80 5.32 -21.76 10.80
C ASP A 80 4.61 -20.41 10.59
N ARG A 81 4.13 -19.85 11.71
CA ARG A 81 3.56 -18.51 11.77
C ARG A 81 4.10 -17.77 12.99
N VAL A 82 4.76 -16.64 12.75
CA VAL A 82 5.33 -15.82 13.81
C VAL A 82 4.50 -14.55 13.97
N LYS A 83 4.02 -14.28 15.18
CA LYS A 83 3.37 -13.01 15.49
C LYS A 83 4.43 -11.94 15.72
N LEU A 84 4.25 -10.78 15.10
CA LEU A 84 5.07 -9.60 15.32
C LEU A 84 4.24 -8.51 16.01
N ASP A 85 4.64 -8.19 17.24
CA ASP A 85 4.01 -7.14 18.04
C ASP A 85 4.74 -5.80 17.81
N PHE A 86 3.98 -4.72 17.92
CA PHE A 86 4.50 -3.38 17.69
C PHE A 86 4.37 -2.50 18.93
N GLU A 87 5.26 -1.53 19.05
CA GLU A 87 5.18 -0.43 20.00
C GLU A 87 4.90 0.88 19.26
N LYS A 88 4.00 1.68 19.83
CA LYS A 88 3.66 3.00 19.29
C LYS A 88 4.74 4.00 19.68
N THR A 89 5.28 4.72 18.70
CA THR A 89 6.27 5.79 18.87
C THR A 89 5.74 7.08 18.24
N SER A 90 6.53 8.16 18.29
CA SER A 90 6.19 9.41 17.58
C SER A 90 6.26 9.26 16.06
N ALA A 91 7.03 8.29 15.54
CA ALA A 91 7.23 8.06 14.11
C ALA A 91 6.20 7.09 13.49
N GLY A 92 5.42 6.39 14.31
CA GLY A 92 4.48 5.36 13.87
C GLY A 92 4.46 4.18 14.84
N PHE A 93 4.52 2.96 14.31
CA PHE A 93 4.61 1.72 15.09
C PHE A 93 5.87 0.96 14.71
N HIS A 94 6.78 0.75 15.64
CA HIS A 94 7.98 -0.08 15.43
C HIS A 94 7.73 -1.50 15.93
N SER A 95 8.20 -2.49 15.19
CA SER A 95 8.13 -3.87 15.65
C SER A 95 9.10 -4.10 16.81
N LYS A 96 8.66 -4.88 17.79
CA LYS A 96 9.48 -5.20 18.96
C LYS A 96 10.62 -6.18 18.63
N GLN A 97 10.39 -7.03 17.63
CA GLN A 97 11.36 -7.99 17.12
C GLN A 97 11.68 -7.70 15.64
N PRO A 98 12.84 -8.15 15.12
CA PRO A 98 13.10 -8.14 13.69
C PRO A 98 12.19 -9.15 12.98
N LEU A 99 12.05 -8.98 11.67
CA LEU A 99 11.47 -10.01 10.79
C LEU A 99 12.34 -11.28 10.81
N PRO A 100 11.74 -12.48 10.65
CA PRO A 100 12.48 -13.73 10.50
C PRO A 100 13.43 -13.72 9.30
N GLU A 101 14.53 -14.46 9.40
CA GLU A 101 15.50 -14.64 8.31
C GLU A 101 14.88 -15.22 7.04
N GLY A 102 15.46 -14.85 5.89
CA GLY A 102 15.05 -15.29 4.57
C GLY A 102 14.06 -14.35 3.86
N ASN A 103 13.64 -14.80 2.67
CA ASN A 103 12.75 -14.10 1.73
C ASN A 103 11.61 -15.03 1.26
N GLY A 104 10.64 -14.47 0.55
CA GLY A 104 9.54 -15.19 -0.10
C GLY A 104 8.37 -15.55 0.83
N TYR A 105 8.43 -15.18 2.11
CA TYR A 105 7.32 -15.37 3.04
C TYR A 105 6.29 -14.24 2.95
N THR A 106 5.07 -14.49 3.41
CA THR A 106 4.00 -13.49 3.45
C THR A 106 3.96 -12.80 4.80
N VAL A 107 3.93 -11.48 4.80
CA VAL A 107 3.62 -10.65 5.97
C VAL A 107 2.17 -10.18 5.86
N VAL A 108 1.39 -10.46 6.89
CA VAL A 108 0.00 -10.01 7.03
C VAL A 108 -0.03 -8.93 8.12
N VAL A 109 -0.09 -7.67 7.72
CA VAL A 109 -0.22 -6.52 8.63
C VAL A 109 -1.69 -6.29 8.93
N GLN A 110 -2.02 -6.18 10.21
CA GLN A 110 -3.36 -5.90 10.68
C GLN A 110 -3.38 -4.52 11.32
N ILE A 111 -4.25 -3.64 10.83
CA ILE A 111 -4.42 -2.28 11.35
C ILE A 111 -5.85 -2.15 11.88
N ARG A 112 -6.00 -1.67 13.10
CA ARG A 112 -7.28 -1.30 13.71
C ARG A 112 -7.28 0.20 13.97
N GLU A 113 -8.40 0.88 13.74
CA GLU A 113 -8.54 2.30 14.09
C GLU A 113 -8.56 2.55 15.61
N SER A 114 -8.92 1.52 16.39
CA SER A 114 -8.88 1.53 17.87
C SER A 114 -8.77 0.11 18.43
N VAL A 115 -8.53 -0.02 19.74
CA VAL A 115 -8.45 -1.33 20.43
C VAL A 115 -9.70 -2.19 20.21
N ALA A 116 -10.89 -1.58 20.16
CA ALA A 116 -12.16 -2.27 19.90
C ALA A 116 -12.50 -2.39 18.41
N GLY A 117 -11.73 -1.73 17.53
CA GLY A 117 -11.96 -1.70 16.09
C GLY A 117 -11.71 -3.04 15.40
N ARG A 118 -12.45 -3.32 14.33
CA ARG A 118 -12.19 -4.49 13.48
C ARG A 118 -10.87 -4.31 12.72
N PRO A 119 -10.07 -5.38 12.53
CA PRO A 119 -8.81 -5.27 11.81
C PRO A 119 -9.04 -5.23 10.29
N ALA A 120 -8.37 -4.29 9.62
CA ALA A 120 -8.10 -4.37 8.20
C ALA A 120 -6.78 -5.13 7.98
N ASN A 121 -6.79 -6.13 7.09
CA ASN A 121 -5.63 -6.98 6.82
C ASN A 121 -5.00 -6.62 5.48
N TYR A 122 -3.71 -6.31 5.50
CA TYR A 122 -2.89 -6.01 4.33
C TYR A 122 -1.82 -7.08 4.18
N ARG A 123 -1.74 -7.69 3.00
CA ARG A 123 -0.82 -8.80 2.73
C ARG A 123 0.26 -8.37 1.75
N GLY A 124 1.51 -8.74 2.04
CA GLY A 124 2.63 -8.56 1.13
C GLY A 124 3.62 -9.72 1.22
N VAL A 125 4.17 -10.12 0.07
CA VAL A 125 5.34 -10.99 0.05
C VAL A 125 6.54 -10.14 0.42
N PHE A 126 7.34 -10.62 1.38
CA PHE A 126 8.59 -9.99 1.76
C PHE A 126 9.73 -10.59 0.94
N ASN A 127 10.43 -9.74 0.21
CA ASN A 127 11.71 -10.02 -0.42
C ASN A 127 12.56 -8.74 -0.30
N ASP A 128 13.71 -8.82 0.36
CA ASP A 128 14.61 -7.68 0.57
C ASP A 128 15.69 -7.51 -0.51
N GLU A 129 15.69 -8.38 -1.52
CA GLU A 129 16.53 -8.23 -2.70
C GLU A 129 16.22 -6.92 -3.42
N GLU A 130 17.25 -6.33 -4.02
CA GLU A 130 17.11 -5.08 -4.76
C GLU A 130 16.47 -5.32 -6.12
N CYS A 131 15.35 -4.65 -6.36
CA CYS A 131 14.68 -4.66 -7.65
C CYS A 131 15.55 -3.97 -8.71
N ALA A 132 15.82 -4.68 -9.81
CA ALA A 132 16.63 -4.16 -10.91
C ALA A 132 16.02 -2.92 -11.58
N GLY A 133 14.68 -2.82 -11.61
CA GLY A 133 13.97 -1.72 -12.27
C GLY A 133 13.92 -0.45 -11.42
N CYS A 134 13.35 -0.52 -10.22
CA CYS A 134 13.12 0.66 -9.38
C CYS A 134 14.18 0.87 -8.28
N ARG A 135 15.16 -0.04 -8.13
CA ARG A 135 16.26 0.04 -7.15
C ARG A 135 15.78 0.11 -5.70
N ARG A 136 14.56 -0.36 -5.44
CA ARG A 136 13.98 -0.55 -4.10
C ARG A 136 14.05 -2.03 -3.75
N ALA A 137 13.91 -2.37 -2.47
CA ALA A 137 13.69 -3.76 -2.10
C ALA A 137 12.42 -4.30 -2.79
N GLU A 138 12.41 -5.57 -3.21
CA GLU A 138 11.31 -6.19 -3.95
C GLU A 138 9.96 -6.12 -3.19
N TYR A 139 9.98 -6.19 -1.87
CA TYR A 139 8.77 -6.00 -1.04
C TYR A 139 8.12 -4.62 -1.22
N ALA A 140 8.89 -3.63 -1.68
CA ALA A 140 8.52 -2.23 -1.91
C ALA A 140 8.62 -1.81 -3.39
N CYS A 141 8.67 -2.79 -4.31
CA CYS A 141 8.75 -2.55 -5.74
C CYS A 141 7.55 -1.75 -6.28
N THR A 142 7.81 -0.85 -7.21
CA THR A 142 6.81 0.00 -7.88
C THR A 142 6.85 -0.10 -9.41
N CYS A 143 7.62 -1.06 -9.95
CA CYS A 143 7.66 -1.35 -11.37
C CYS A 143 6.30 -1.85 -11.89
N ASP A 144 6.04 -1.63 -13.18
CA ASP A 144 4.93 -2.26 -13.86
C ASP A 144 5.18 -3.75 -14.07
N GLU A 145 4.13 -4.56 -14.04
CA GLU A 145 4.16 -5.92 -14.60
C GLU A 145 4.32 -5.82 -16.13
N GLY A 146 5.55 -5.56 -16.61
CA GLY A 146 5.80 -5.16 -17.99
C GLY A 146 7.09 -5.70 -18.63
N ASP A 147 7.91 -6.45 -17.90
CA ASP A 147 9.10 -7.12 -18.43
C ASP A 147 9.24 -8.56 -17.90
N GLY A 148 8.15 -9.34 -18.01
CA GLY A 148 8.24 -10.77 -18.36
C GLY A 148 8.93 -11.74 -17.39
N GLU A 149 9.41 -11.33 -16.22
CA GLU A 149 9.91 -12.25 -15.20
C GLU A 149 8.87 -12.36 -14.07
N PRO A 150 8.31 -13.55 -13.79
CA PRO A 150 7.43 -13.75 -12.65
C PRO A 150 8.20 -13.43 -11.37
N ARG A 151 7.50 -12.87 -10.37
CA ARG A 151 8.04 -12.66 -9.03
C ARG A 151 8.69 -13.96 -8.54
N ARG A 152 10.02 -14.04 -8.60
CA ARG A 152 10.79 -15.15 -8.05
C ARG A 152 10.90 -15.00 -6.54
#